data_AF-A0A1D3JWJ1-F1
#
_entry.id   AF-A0A1D3JWJ1-F1
#
_cell.length_a   1.000
_cell.length_b   1.000
_cell.length_c   1.000
_cell.angle_alpha   90.00
_cell.angle_beta   90.00
_cell.angle_gamma   90.00
#
_symmetry.space_group_name_H-M   'P 1'
#
loop_
_entity.id
_entity.type
_entity.pdbx_description
1 polymer ?
#
loop_
_entity_poly.entity_id
_entity_poly.type
_entity_poly.pdbx_seq_one_letter_code
_entity_poly.pdbx_strand_id
1 'polypeptide(L)'
;MDAIACRWWRSPERTTLECRNTLQAISKRLIYEHSLADVATALPVRWLLSQKFDSIDKIADIHMPLLVVHGLDDRYAPPRFSEQLFAAAQEPKRLLLVPGASHNNSMSLAGRSYRKALDNLMQAKMPTQVVTHSTGRANDS
;
A
#
# COMPACT_ATOMS: atom_id res chain seq x y z
N MET A 1 -42.36 11.29 5.10
CA MET A 1 -43.52 10.40 5.23
C MET A 1 -44.34 10.51 3.96
N ASP A 2 -44.54 9.53 3.10
CA ASP A 2 -43.92 8.23 2.81
C ASP A 2 -44.68 7.66 1.59
N ALA A 3 -44.02 6.82 0.79
CA ALA A 3 -44.54 5.75 -0.10
C ALA A 3 -45.68 6.12 -1.11
N ILE A 4 -45.46 6.20 -2.43
CA ILE A 4 -45.03 5.13 -3.38
C ILE A 4 -45.54 3.74 -2.98
N ALA A 5 -46.69 3.34 -3.54
CA ALA A 5 -47.10 1.94 -3.60
C ALA A 5 -47.89 1.63 -4.88
N CYS A 6 -47.26 0.82 -5.73
CA CYS A 6 -47.86 -0.24 -6.55
C CYS A 6 -48.99 0.13 -7.53
N ARG A 7 -48.61 0.47 -8.76
CA ARG A 7 -49.50 0.35 -9.92
C ARG A 7 -48.76 -0.07 -11.18
N TRP A 8 -48.10 -1.23 -11.21
CA TRP A 8 -47.68 -1.86 -12.48
C TRP A 8 -47.51 -3.37 -12.29
N TRP A 9 -48.61 -4.12 -12.25
CA TRP A 9 -48.58 -5.58 -12.42
C TRP A 9 -49.87 -6.07 -13.08
N ARG A 10 -49.92 -6.03 -14.43
CA ARG A 10 -50.64 -6.97 -15.31
C ARG A 10 -50.57 -6.52 -16.77
N SER A 11 -49.76 -7.18 -17.58
CA SER A 11 -50.18 -7.59 -18.93
C SER A 11 -49.32 -8.78 -19.38
N PRO A 12 -49.91 -9.92 -19.80
CA PRO A 12 -49.21 -11.18 -19.97
C PRO A 12 -48.99 -11.52 -21.46
N GLU A 13 -48.32 -10.67 -22.23
CA GLU A 13 -47.92 -11.05 -23.58
C GLU A 13 -46.53 -10.47 -23.88
N ARG A 14 -45.50 -11.31 -23.67
CA ARG A 14 -44.21 -11.27 -24.35
C ARG A 14 -43.36 -12.44 -23.88
N THR A 15 -43.01 -13.30 -24.83
CA THR A 15 -42.21 -14.51 -24.65
C THR A 15 -40.79 -14.14 -24.21
N THR A 16 -40.23 -14.91 -23.28
CA THR A 16 -38.97 -14.62 -22.58
C THR A 16 -37.71 -14.86 -23.43
N LEU A 17 -37.84 -15.11 -24.73
CA LEU A 17 -36.72 -15.44 -25.62
C LEU A 17 -36.35 -14.29 -26.59
N GLU A 18 -37.29 -13.43 -26.98
CA GLU A 18 -37.00 -12.31 -27.89
C GLU A 18 -36.39 -11.09 -27.21
N CYS A 19 -36.60 -10.87 -25.91
CA CYS A 19 -35.97 -9.73 -25.20
C CYS A 19 -34.50 -9.96 -24.81
N ARG A 20 -33.96 -11.19 -24.91
CA ARG A 20 -32.55 -11.46 -24.59
C ARG A 20 -31.62 -11.40 -25.80
N ASN A 21 -32.13 -11.55 -27.02
CA ASN A 21 -31.27 -11.70 -28.21
C ASN A 21 -31.02 -10.41 -28.99
N THR A 22 -31.75 -9.32 -28.76
CA THR A 22 -31.52 -8.03 -29.45
C THR A 22 -30.60 -7.08 -28.68
N LEU A 23 -30.46 -7.23 -27.35
CA LEU A 23 -29.54 -6.41 -26.55
C LEU A 23 -28.11 -6.99 -26.46
N GLN A 24 -27.91 -8.26 -26.84
CA GLN A 24 -26.59 -8.88 -26.83
C GLN A 24 -25.81 -8.71 -28.14
N ALA A 25 -26.48 -8.32 -29.24
CA ALA A 25 -25.85 -8.16 -30.56
C ALA A 25 -25.37 -6.73 -30.87
N ILE A 26 -25.86 -5.70 -30.18
CA ILE A 26 -25.43 -4.30 -30.40
C ILE A 26 -24.34 -3.87 -29.41
N SER A 27 -24.23 -4.53 -28.24
CA SER A 27 -23.25 -4.13 -27.21
C SER A 27 -21.82 -4.66 -27.46
N LYS A 28 -21.61 -5.62 -28.37
CA LYS A 28 -20.30 -6.27 -28.58
C LYS A 28 -19.48 -5.74 -29.76
N ARG A 29 -19.93 -4.70 -30.48
CA ARG A 29 -19.27 -4.18 -31.70
C ARG A 29 -18.70 -2.75 -31.57
N LEU A 30 -18.69 -2.14 -30.38
CA LEU A 30 -18.23 -0.75 -30.20
C LEU A 30 -17.24 -0.52 -29.03
N ILE A 31 -16.64 -1.57 -28.47
CA ILE A 31 -15.54 -1.43 -27.49
C ILE A 31 -14.44 -2.45 -27.79
N TYR A 32 -14.00 -2.49 -29.03
CA TYR A 32 -12.81 -3.17 -29.53
C TYR A 32 -12.59 -2.47 -30.87
N GLU A 33 -11.38 -1.99 -31.17
CA GLU A 33 -11.06 -1.07 -32.30
C GLU A 33 -10.99 0.42 -31.95
N HIS A 34 -10.35 0.81 -30.84
CA HIS A 34 -9.65 2.11 -30.83
C HIS A 34 -8.23 1.93 -30.29
N SER A 35 -7.35 1.66 -31.24
CA SER A 35 -5.99 2.19 -31.30
C SER A 35 -5.06 1.83 -30.14
N LEU A 36 -4.30 0.76 -30.39
CA LEU A 36 -2.89 0.64 -30.03
C LEU A 36 -2.14 1.90 -30.50
N ALA A 37 -2.22 2.97 -29.73
CA ALA A 37 -1.19 3.99 -29.75
C ALA A 37 -0.16 3.59 -28.70
N ASP A 38 0.81 2.80 -29.16
CA ASP A 38 2.13 2.69 -28.57
C ASP A 38 2.69 4.09 -28.30
N VAL A 39 2.35 4.67 -27.15
CA VAL A 39 3.23 5.64 -26.50
C VAL A 39 4.27 4.81 -25.76
N ALA A 40 5.18 4.22 -26.53
CA ALA A 40 6.52 3.95 -26.03
C ALA A 40 7.07 5.31 -25.59
N THR A 41 6.89 5.63 -24.31
CA THR A 41 7.42 6.83 -23.69
C THR A 41 8.93 6.71 -23.74
N ALA A 42 9.53 7.12 -24.87
CA ALA A 42 10.97 7.20 -25.10
C ALA A 42 11.61 8.35 -24.30
N LEU A 43 10.90 8.89 -23.31
CA LEU A 43 11.51 9.69 -22.27
C LEU A 43 12.30 8.73 -21.36
N PRO A 44 13.51 9.11 -20.92
CA PRO A 44 14.28 8.29 -20.01
C PRO A 44 13.69 8.43 -18.59
N VAL A 45 12.41 8.08 -18.43
CA VAL A 45 11.66 8.10 -17.16
C VAL A 45 12.39 7.25 -16.12
N ARG A 46 13.06 6.17 -16.54
CA ARG A 46 13.96 5.36 -15.72
C ARG A 46 15.13 6.16 -15.12
N TRP A 47 15.68 7.14 -15.85
CA TRP A 47 16.74 8.04 -15.37
C TRP A 47 16.18 9.17 -14.52
N LEU A 48 15.06 9.77 -14.94
CA LEU A 48 14.43 10.88 -14.23
C LEU A 48 13.78 10.46 -12.89
N LEU A 49 13.33 9.21 -12.80
CA LEU A 49 12.78 8.58 -11.59
C LEU A 49 13.75 7.56 -10.96
N SER A 50 15.06 7.64 -11.27
CA SER A 50 16.08 6.85 -10.56
C SER A 50 16.40 7.52 -9.22
N GLN A 51 15.40 7.74 -8.36
CA GLN A 51 15.67 7.86 -6.94
C GLN A 51 16.04 6.46 -6.45
N LYS A 52 17.35 6.16 -6.51
CA LYS A 52 17.87 4.99 -5.82
C LYS A 52 17.45 5.14 -4.36
N PHE A 53 16.79 4.13 -3.84
CA PHE A 53 16.33 4.11 -2.47
C PHE A 53 17.55 4.01 -1.55
N ASP A 54 18.22 5.14 -1.30
CA ASP A 54 19.24 5.31 -0.26
C ASP A 54 18.77 4.76 1.10
N SER A 55 17.45 4.61 1.28
CA SER A 55 16.85 3.96 2.43
C SER A 55 17.38 2.55 2.67
N ILE A 56 17.72 1.77 1.64
CA ILE A 56 18.31 0.42 1.83
C ILE A 56 19.71 0.51 2.42
N ASP A 57 20.53 1.46 1.95
CA ASP A 57 21.88 1.61 2.49
C ASP A 57 21.85 2.24 3.89
N LYS A 58 20.94 3.20 4.12
CA LYS A 58 20.79 3.91 5.40
C LYS A 58 20.13 3.05 6.50
N ILE A 59 19.22 2.13 6.16
CA ILE A 59 18.55 1.29 7.17
C ILE A 59 19.53 0.34 7.86
N ALA A 60 20.63 -0.02 7.18
CA ALA A 60 21.68 -0.84 7.74
C ALA A 60 22.42 -0.13 8.89
N ASP A 61 22.42 1.20 8.94
CA ASP A 61 23.07 1.99 10.00
C ASP A 61 22.14 2.29 11.19
N ILE A 62 20.89 1.80 11.16
CA ILE A 62 19.93 1.97 12.24
C ILE A 62 20.19 0.92 13.33
N HIS A 63 20.82 1.35 14.41
CA HIS A 63 21.16 0.52 15.57
C HIS A 63 20.11 0.64 16.69
N MET A 64 18.82 0.69 16.35
CA MET A 64 17.73 0.77 17.33
C MET A 64 16.57 -0.13 16.91
N PRO A 65 15.67 -0.50 17.85
CA PRO A 65 14.56 -1.36 17.53
C PRO A 65 13.67 -0.76 16.41
N LEU A 66 13.45 -1.52 15.34
CA LEU A 66 12.71 -1.09 14.15
C LEU A 66 11.40 -1.86 13.98
N LEU A 67 10.29 -1.16 13.79
CA LEU A 67 9.03 -1.75 13.34
C LEU A 67 8.62 -1.17 11.99
N VAL A 68 8.56 -2.02 10.97
CA VAL A 68 8.06 -1.70 9.64
C VAL A 68 6.60 -2.15 9.55
N VAL A 69 5.69 -1.25 9.18
CA VAL A 69 4.25 -1.56 9.03
C VAL A 69 3.82 -1.22 7.62
N HIS A 70 3.17 -2.15 6.94
CA HIS A 70 2.84 -1.97 5.53
C HIS A 70 1.57 -2.72 5.12
N GLY A 71 0.82 -2.16 4.18
CA GLY A 71 -0.44 -2.72 3.72
C GLY A 71 -0.26 -3.63 2.51
N LEU A 72 -0.91 -4.79 2.50
CA LEU A 72 -0.77 -5.76 1.41
C LEU A 72 -1.43 -5.30 0.09
N ASP A 73 -2.38 -4.38 0.18
CA ASP A 73 -3.13 -3.85 -0.96
C ASP A 73 -2.60 -2.47 -1.41
N ASP A 74 -1.42 -2.06 -0.94
CA ASP A 74 -0.76 -0.83 -1.38
C ASP A 74 -0.30 -0.96 -2.84
N ARG A 75 -0.97 -0.22 -3.73
CA ARG A 75 -0.66 -0.18 -5.17
C ARG A 75 0.40 0.87 -5.51
N TYR A 76 0.69 1.82 -4.60
CA TYR A 76 1.63 2.91 -4.82
C TYR A 76 3.05 2.52 -4.37
N ALA A 77 3.15 1.91 -3.19
CA ALA A 77 4.38 1.31 -2.69
C ALA A 77 4.14 -0.16 -2.41
N PRO A 78 4.43 -1.08 -3.34
CA PRO A 78 4.11 -2.49 -3.14
C PRO A 78 4.84 -3.13 -1.95
N PRO A 79 4.25 -4.14 -1.28
CA PRO A 79 4.79 -4.76 -0.07
C PRO A 79 6.24 -5.22 -0.14
N ARG A 80 6.68 -5.68 -1.32
CA ARG A 80 8.07 -6.06 -1.59
C ARG A 80 9.11 -5.02 -1.17
N PHE A 81 8.77 -3.72 -1.21
CA PHE A 81 9.69 -2.66 -0.78
C PHE A 81 9.87 -2.66 0.75
N SER A 82 8.78 -2.87 1.49
CA SER A 82 8.84 -3.01 2.95
C SER A 82 9.62 -4.27 3.36
N GLU A 83 9.48 -5.36 2.60
CA GLU A 83 10.21 -6.61 2.82
C GLU A 83 11.71 -6.43 2.55
N GLN A 84 12.09 -5.76 1.46
CA GLN A 84 13.49 -5.46 1.14
C GLN A 84 14.13 -4.56 2.21
N LEU A 85 13.42 -3.53 2.65
CA LEU A 85 13.89 -2.64 3.72
C LEU A 85 14.05 -3.38 5.04
N PHE A 86 13.07 -4.23 5.37
CA PHE A 86 13.14 -5.09 6.56
C PHE A 86 14.32 -6.07 6.47
N ALA A 87 14.59 -6.67 5.31
CA ALA A 87 15.71 -7.57 5.12
C ALA A 87 17.06 -6.87 5.38
N ALA A 88 17.23 -5.64 4.90
CA ALA A 88 18.46 -4.86 5.05
C ALA A 88 18.70 -4.28 6.46
N ALA A 89 17.65 -4.15 7.29
CA ALA A 89 17.77 -3.58 8.64
C ALA A 89 18.50 -4.50 9.63
N GLN A 90 19.10 -3.92 10.68
CA GLN A 90 19.66 -4.69 11.80
C GLN A 90 18.58 -5.15 12.79
N GLU A 91 18.89 -6.17 13.60
CA GLU A 91 18.05 -6.58 14.73
C GLU A 91 18.27 -5.66 15.95
N PRO A 92 17.27 -5.47 16.83
CA PRO A 92 15.95 -6.09 16.82
C PRO A 92 14.97 -5.41 15.85
N LYS A 93 14.34 -6.17 14.95
CA LYS A 93 13.39 -5.64 13.96
C LYS A 93 12.10 -6.45 13.86
N ARG A 94 11.00 -5.82 13.48
CA ARG A 94 9.70 -6.46 13.20
C ARG A 94 9.06 -5.91 11.93
N LEU A 95 8.39 -6.79 11.19
CA LEU A 95 7.58 -6.45 10.02
C LEU A 95 6.12 -6.83 10.29
N LEU A 96 5.20 -5.90 10.08
CA LEU A 96 3.76 -6.12 10.17
C LEU A 96 3.11 -5.82 8.82
N LEU A 97 2.73 -6.88 8.11
CA LEU A 97 1.96 -6.79 6.87
C LEU A 97 0.46 -6.86 7.20
N VAL A 98 -0.30 -5.89 6.71
CA VAL A 98 -1.72 -5.70 7.06
C VAL A 98 -2.59 -6.06 5.84
N PRO A 99 -3.30 -7.20 5.85
CA PRO A 99 -4.20 -7.58 4.77
C PRO A 99 -5.30 -6.56 4.54
N GLY A 100 -5.62 -6.24 3.29
CA GLY A 100 -6.67 -5.27 2.95
C GLY A 100 -6.28 -3.81 3.16
N ALA A 101 -5.09 -3.52 3.69
CA ALA A 101 -4.62 -2.17 3.87
C ALA A 101 -3.95 -1.61 2.62
N SER A 102 -4.28 -0.36 2.31
CA SER A 102 -3.64 0.48 1.31
C SER A 102 -2.55 1.36 1.94
N HIS A 103 -1.99 2.25 1.12
CA HIS A 103 -0.95 3.21 1.49
C HIS A 103 -1.25 4.05 2.73
N ASN A 104 -2.52 4.38 2.98
CA ASN A 104 -2.90 5.38 3.99
C ASN A 104 -3.69 4.84 5.19
N ASN A 105 -4.04 3.55 5.21
CA ASN A 105 -4.90 2.99 6.25
C ASN A 105 -4.26 1.82 7.04
N SER A 106 -3.00 1.47 6.74
CA SER A 106 -2.31 0.33 7.36
C SER A 106 -2.27 0.39 8.88
N MET A 107 -2.04 1.57 9.46
CA MET A 107 -2.02 1.74 10.92
C MET A 107 -3.42 1.60 11.55
N SER A 108 -4.43 2.23 10.94
CA SER A 108 -5.81 2.18 11.42
C SER A 108 -6.40 0.77 11.32
N LEU A 109 -6.13 0.07 10.22
CA LEU A 109 -6.64 -1.29 10.00
C LEU A 109 -5.90 -2.33 10.85
N ALA A 110 -4.61 -2.14 11.11
CA ALA A 110 -3.84 -3.01 12.00
C ALA A 110 -4.35 -2.96 13.45
N GLY A 111 -4.76 -1.79 13.94
CA GLY A 111 -5.39 -1.62 15.25
C GLY A 111 -4.64 -2.31 16.39
N ARG A 112 -5.22 -3.38 16.94
CA ARG A 112 -4.61 -4.16 18.05
C ARG A 112 -3.30 -4.84 17.66
N SER A 113 -3.15 -5.28 16.41
CA SER A 113 -1.93 -5.93 15.94
C SER A 113 -0.76 -4.96 15.90
N TYR A 114 -1.00 -3.70 15.53
CA TYR A 114 0.00 -2.63 15.59
C TYR A 114 0.48 -2.39 17.02
N ARG A 115 -0.44 -2.22 17.97
CA ARG A 115 -0.10 -2.04 19.40
C ARG A 115 0.71 -3.20 19.93
N LYS A 116 0.27 -4.44 19.68
CA LYS A 116 1.00 -5.65 20.09
C LYS A 116 2.40 -5.72 19.48
N ALA A 117 2.56 -5.38 18.20
CA ALA A 117 3.85 -5.37 17.54
C ALA A 117 4.80 -4.32 18.17
N LEU A 118 4.26 -3.16 18.51
CA LEU A 118 5.00 -2.09 19.19
C LEU A 118 5.42 -2.51 20.61
N ASP A 119 4.50 -3.07 21.40
CA ASP A 119 4.79 -3.56 22.75
C ASP A 119 5.89 -4.63 22.72
N ASN A 120 5.80 -5.56 21.77
CA ASN A 120 6.82 -6.59 21.56
C ASN A 120 8.19 -6.01 21.17
N LEU A 121 8.20 -4.92 20.38
CA LEU A 121 9.44 -4.25 19.99
C LEU A 121 10.08 -3.53 21.18
N MET A 122 9.29 -2.83 21.99
CA MET A 122 9.77 -2.13 23.18
C MET A 122 10.33 -3.07 24.25
N GLN A 123 9.82 -4.31 24.30
CA GLN A 123 10.35 -5.36 25.17
C GLN A 123 11.62 -6.03 24.62
N ALA A 124 11.91 -5.89 23.32
CA ALA A 124 13.16 -6.41 22.77
C ALA A 124 14.33 -5.62 23.37
N LYS A 125 15.38 -6.33 23.81
CA LYS A 125 16.57 -5.71 24.42
C LYS A 125 17.09 -4.59 23.53
N MET A 126 16.98 -3.35 24.00
CA MET A 126 17.50 -2.20 23.28
C MET A 126 19.03 -2.32 23.21
N PRO A 127 19.64 -2.23 22.03
CA PRO A 127 21.09 -2.05 21.95
C PRO A 127 21.46 -0.81 22.76
N THR A 128 22.36 -0.97 23.74
CA THR A 128 22.84 0.11 24.60
C THR A 128 23.46 1.20 23.73
N GLN A 129 22.72 2.30 23.53
CA GLN A 129 23.23 3.50 22.89
C GLN A 129 24.23 4.16 23.83
N VAL A 130 25.52 4.11 23.50
CA VAL A 130 26.55 4.89 24.20
C VAL A 130 26.38 6.34 23.80
N VAL A 131 25.63 7.10 24.59
CA VAL A 131 25.54 8.55 24.44
C VAL A 131 26.88 9.13 24.88
N THR A 132 27.80 9.36 23.93
CA THR A 132 29.00 10.16 24.20
C THR A 132 28.58 11.62 24.27
N HIS A 133 28.22 12.09 25.47
CA HIS A 133 28.20 13.51 25.74
C HIS A 133 29.64 14.01 25.64
N SER A 134 29.98 14.69 24.54
CA SER A 134 31.18 15.50 24.48
C SER A 134 31.00 16.67 25.44
N THR A 135 31.43 16.49 26.69
CA THR A 135 31.60 17.58 27.64
C THR A 135 32.68 18.50 27.09
N GLY A 136 32.27 19.52 26.33
CA GLY A 136 33.14 20.63 25.96
C GLY A 136 33.56 21.36 27.23
N ARG A 137 34.78 21.10 27.68
CA ARG A 137 35.48 21.90 28.68
C ARG A 137 36.69 22.54 28.01
N ALA A 138 36.64 23.85 27.82
CA ALA A 138 37.79 24.74 27.70
C ALA A 138 37.30 26.14 28.10
N ASN A 139 37.34 26.46 29.40
CA ASN A 139 38.26 27.51 29.88
C ASN A 139 39.66 27.47 29.25
N ASP A 140 39.95 28.50 28.45
CA ASP A 140 41.22 29.21 28.24
C ASP A 140 40.84 30.41 27.34
N SER A 141 41.05 31.70 27.63
CA SER A 141 41.89 32.43 28.58
C SER A 141 41.23 33.76 28.97
#